data_AF-A0ABD5QM31-F1
#
_entry.id   AF-A0ABD5QM31-F1
#
_cell.length_a   1.000
_cell.length_b   1.000
_cell.length_c   1.000
_cell.angle_alpha   90.00
_cell.angle_beta   90.00
_cell.angle_gamma   90.00
#
_symmetry.space_group_name_H-M   'P 1'
#
loop_
_entity.id
_entity.type
_entity.pdbx_description
1 polymer ?
#
loop_
_entity_poly.entity_id
_entity_poly.type
_entity_poly.pdbx_seq_one_letter_code
_entity_poly.pdbx_strand_id
1 'polypeptide(L)' 'MATDHFTSFDFGGGTDPSTFRCPDCGETVPSTSVPYDALGYAVCPACSYSAGPEGVVDA' A
#
# COMPACT_ATOMS: atom_id res chain seq x y z
N MET A 1 -22.89 -22.52 34.41
CA MET A 1 -23.57 -22.38 33.10
C MET A 1 -22.78 -21.37 32.29
N ALA A 2 -22.17 -21.85 31.21
CA ALA A 2 -21.21 -21.15 30.37
C ALA A 2 -21.90 -20.65 29.10
N THR A 3 -21.69 -19.38 28.74
CA THR A 3 -21.67 -18.97 27.34
C THR A 3 -20.74 -17.76 27.18
N ASP A 4 -19.57 -18.07 26.66
CA ASP A 4 -18.66 -17.16 25.97
C ASP A 4 -19.41 -16.45 24.83
N HIS A 5 -19.41 -15.12 24.85
CA HIS A 5 -19.72 -14.32 23.66
C HIS A 5 -18.70 -13.19 23.55
N PHE A 6 -17.47 -13.62 23.28
CA PHE A 6 -16.38 -12.86 22.68
C PHE A 6 -16.84 -12.28 21.32
N THR A 7 -17.70 -11.26 21.32
CA THR A 7 -18.28 -10.69 20.09
C THR A 7 -18.30 -9.16 20.07
N SER A 8 -17.53 -8.49 20.94
CA SER A 8 -17.25 -7.06 20.81
C SER A 8 -15.88 -6.79 20.17
N PHE A 9 -15.59 -7.49 19.08
CA PHE A 9 -14.58 -7.03 18.15
C PHE A 9 -15.11 -7.32 16.75
N ASP A 10 -16.05 -6.46 16.34
CA ASP A 10 -16.13 -6.11 14.93
C ASP A 10 -14.83 -5.39 14.58
N PHE A 11 -13.73 -6.15 14.47
CA PHE A 11 -12.69 -5.81 13.52
C PHE A 11 -13.31 -6.07 12.15
N GLY A 12 -14.29 -5.25 11.77
CA GLY A 12 -14.59 -4.94 10.38
C GLY A 12 -13.35 -4.23 9.82
N GLY A 13 -12.23 -4.95 9.79
CA GLY A 13 -11.08 -4.62 8.99
C GLY A 13 -11.55 -4.78 7.56
N GLY A 14 -12.19 -3.73 7.06
CA GLY A 14 -12.38 -3.55 5.63
C GLY A 14 -11.01 -3.78 5.03
N THR A 15 -10.85 -4.92 4.36
CA THR A 15 -9.79 -5.14 3.39
C THR A 15 -10.11 -4.26 2.18
N ASP A 16 -10.29 -2.96 2.39
CA ASP A 16 -10.14 -1.98 1.34
C ASP A 16 -8.70 -2.19 0.89
N PRO A 17 -8.49 -2.74 -0.33
CA PRO A 17 -7.15 -2.97 -0.79
C PRO A 17 -6.50 -1.59 -0.85
N SER A 18 -5.51 -1.32 0.01
CA SER A 18 -4.73 -0.10 -0.08
C SER A 18 -4.28 0.02 -1.53
N THR A 19 -4.81 1.00 -2.26
CA THR A 19 -4.45 1.22 -3.65
C THR A 19 -3.28 2.17 -3.71
N PHE A 20 -2.24 1.81 -4.43
CA PHE A 20 -1.14 2.69 -4.75
C PHE A 20 -1.51 3.53 -5.97
N ARG A 21 -1.36 4.85 -5.85
CA ARG A 21 -1.51 5.79 -6.95
C ARG A 21 -0.15 6.38 -7.31
N CYS A 22 0.27 6.20 -8.56
CA CYS A 22 1.53 6.75 -9.04
C CYS A 22 1.40 8.28 -9.25
N PRO A 23 2.32 9.10 -8.69
CA PRO A 23 2.30 10.55 -8.88
C PRO A 23 2.80 11.00 -10.27
N ASP A 24 3.54 10.14 -10.98
CA ASP A 24 4.15 10.45 -12.28
C ASP A 24 3.17 10.22 -13.45
N CYS A 25 2.63 9.00 -13.57
CA CYS A 25 1.70 8.63 -14.62
C CYS A 25 0.21 8.63 -14.21
N GLY A 26 -0.09 8.74 -12.90
CA GLY A 26 -1.46 8.76 -12.37
C GLY A 26 -2.12 7.38 -12.21
N GLU A 27 -1.43 6.30 -12.58
CA GLU A 27 -1.92 4.92 -12.52
C GLU A 27 -2.33 4.50 -11.11
N THR A 28 -3.46 3.79 -10.98
CA THR A 28 -3.97 3.30 -9.69
C THR A 28 -4.05 1.79 -9.69
N VAL A 29 -3.18 1.14 -8.91
CA VAL A 29 -3.09 -0.33 -8.80
C VAL A 29 -3.24 -0.77 -7.35
N PRO A 30 -3.70 -1.99 -7.07
CA PRO A 30 -3.70 -2.54 -5.72
C PRO A 30 -2.26 -2.69 -5.22
N SER A 31 -1.99 -2.35 -3.95
CA SER A 31 -0.65 -2.45 -3.35
C SER A 31 -0.08 -3.88 -3.37
N THR A 32 -0.92 -4.92 -3.46
CA THR A 32 -0.48 -6.31 -3.63
C THR A 32 0.16 -6.59 -4.99
N SER A 33 -0.08 -5.73 -5.99
CA SER A 33 0.47 -5.84 -7.33
C SER A 33 1.62 -4.86 -7.59
N VAL A 34 1.95 -4.01 -6.61
CA VAL A 34 3.03 -3.03 -6.69
C VAL A 34 4.36 -3.74 -6.40
N PRO A 35 5.30 -3.79 -7.35
CA PRO A 35 6.65 -4.28 -7.06
C PRO A 35 7.36 -3.34 -6.09
N TYR A 36 8.21 -3.91 -5.23
CA TYR A 36 9.09 -3.15 -4.35
C TYR A 36 10.55 -3.32 -4.81
N ASP A 37 11.30 -2.23 -4.75
CA ASP A 37 12.75 -2.23 -4.96
C ASP A 37 13.49 -2.93 -3.80
N ALA A 38 14.78 -3.21 -3.96
CA ALA A 38 15.65 -3.81 -2.96
C ALA A 38 15.74 -3.02 -1.64
N LEU A 39 15.50 -1.69 -1.66
CA LEU A 39 15.43 -0.85 -0.47
C LEU A 39 14.03 -0.83 0.17
N GLY A 40 13.03 -1.48 -0.46
CA GLY A 40 11.65 -1.54 0.02
C GLY A 40 10.75 -0.39 -0.42
N TYR A 41 11.16 0.39 -1.42
CA TYR A 41 10.31 1.45 -1.99
C TYR A 41 9.33 0.89 -3.04
N ALA A 42 8.10 1.40 -3.02
CA ALA A 42 7.09 1.06 -4.03
C ALA A 42 7.51 1.56 -5.42
N VAL A 43 7.50 0.67 -6.40
CA VAL A 43 7.81 0.95 -7.80
C VAL A 43 6.54 0.82 -8.63
N CYS A 44 6.23 1.84 -9.43
CA CYS A 44 5.07 1.80 -10.32
C CYS A 44 5.28 0.74 -11.42
N PRO A 45 4.35 -0.22 -11.60
CA PRO A 45 4.50 -1.23 -12.64
C PRO A 45 4.25 -0.70 -14.07
N ALA A 46 3.63 0.48 -14.21
CA ALA A 46 3.31 1.07 -15.51
C ALA A 46 4.45 1.92 -16.10
N CYS A 47 5.09 2.76 -15.28
CA CYS A 47 6.17 3.65 -15.73
C CYS A 47 7.51 3.43 -15.03
N SER A 48 7.61 2.45 -14.12
CA SER A 48 8.81 2.17 -13.32
C SER A 48 9.26 3.30 -12.38
N TYR A 49 8.35 4.23 -12.05
CA TYR A 49 8.61 5.29 -11.07
C TYR A 49 8.77 4.73 -9.65
N SER A 50 9.91 5.00 -9.02
CA SER A 50 10.20 4.63 -7.63
C SER A 50 9.80 5.76 -6.69
N ALA A 51 8.92 5.49 -5.72
CA ALA A 51 8.54 6.46 -4.67
C ALA A 51 9.62 6.63 -3.59
N GLY A 52 10.89 6.46 -3.97
CA GLY A 52 12.05 6.66 -3.10
C GLY A 52 12.36 8.15 -2.92
N PRO A 53 13.24 8.49 -1.97
CA PRO A 53 13.69 9.86 -1.70
C PRO A 53 14.53 10.50 -2.82
N GLU A 54 14.62 9.87 -4.00
CA GLU A 54 15.38 10.30 -5.18
C GLU A 54 14.95 11.67 -5.77
N GLY A 55 13.96 12.34 -5.18
CA GLY A 55 13.41 13.62 -5.63
C GLY A 55 13.68 14.84 -4.73
N VAL A 56 14.35 14.67 -3.59
CA VAL A 56 14.79 15.81 -2.75
C VAL A 56 16.29 15.72 -2.46
N VAL A 57 17.09 15.87 -3.52
CA VAL A 57 18.46 16.38 -3.34
C VAL A 57 18.36 17.89 -3.03
N ASP A 58 17.86 18.24 -1.84
CA ASP A 58 18.04 19.61 -1.34
C ASP A 58 19.50 19.74 -0.91
N ALA A 59 20.28 20.37 -1.78
CA ALA A 59 21.72 20.59 -1.68
C ALA A 59 22.04 21.91 -0.96
#